data_AF-A0A3D5RI94-F1
#
_entry.id   AF-A0A3D5RI94-F1
#
_cell.length_a   1.000
_cell.length_b   1.000
_cell.length_c   1.000
_cell.angle_alpha   90.00
_cell.angle_beta   90.00
_cell.angle_gamma   90.00
#
_symmetry.space_group_name_H-M   'P 1'
#
loop_
_entity.id
_entity.type
_entity.pdbx_description
1 polymer ?
#
loop_
_entity_poly.entity_id
_entity_poly.type
_entity_poly.pdbx_seq_one_letter_code
_entity_poly.pdbx_strand_id
1 'polypeptide(L)' 'MVKWFWLLIVGVSCLIVGFIIGFFVIRSVFTKQLEKNPPINRDMIRAMFMQMGRKPSEKDITRVMNSMNQYK' A
#
# COMPACT_ATOMS: atom_id res chain seq x y z
N MET A 1 -21.21 -30.45 -30.24
CA MET A 1 -21.73 -29.18 -29.68
C MET A 1 -21.15 -28.79 -28.31
N VAL A 2 -20.44 -29.67 -27.59
CA VAL A 2 -19.94 -29.41 -26.21
C VAL A 2 -18.53 -28.81 -26.12
N LYS A 3 -17.73 -28.88 -27.19
CA LYS A 3 -16.31 -28.45 -27.20
C LYS A 3 -16.11 -26.94 -26.98
N TRP A 4 -17.05 -26.12 -27.46
CA TRP A 4 -17.01 -24.66 -27.30
C TRP A 4 -17.31 -24.21 -25.86
N PHE A 5 -18.16 -24.95 -25.16
CA PHE A 5 -18.50 -24.67 -23.76
C PHE A 5 -17.29 -24.90 -22.83
N TRP A 6 -16.50 -25.95 -23.13
CA TRP A 6 -15.27 -26.26 -22.40
C TRP A 6 -14.19 -25.17 -22.59
N LEU A 7 -14.02 -24.66 -23.81
CA LEU A 7 -13.13 -23.54 -24.10
C LEU A 7 -13.53 -22.27 -23.34
N LEU A 8 -14.82 -21.99 -23.24
CA LEU A 8 -15.35 -20.83 -22.51
C LEU A 8 -15.08 -20.94 -21.00
N ILE A 9 -15.32 -22.11 -20.41
CA ILE A 9 -15.07 -22.36 -18.98
C ILE A 9 -13.57 -22.24 -18.65
N VAL A 10 -12.70 -22.81 -19.49
CA VAL A 10 -11.24 -22.72 -19.28
C VAL A 10 -10.75 -21.27 -19.42
N GLY A 11 -11.26 -20.53 -20.41
CA GLY A 11 -10.91 -19.11 -20.59
C GLY A 11 -11.30 -18.24 -19.38
N VAL A 12 -12.52 -18.42 -18.87
CA VAL A 12 -13.02 -17.68 -17.69
C VAL A 12 -12.25 -18.10 -16.42
N SER A 13 -12.00 -19.40 -16.25
CA SER A 13 -11.20 -19.94 -15.15
C SER A 13 -9.79 -19.33 -15.11
N CYS A 14 -9.09 -19.29 -16.25
CA CYS A 14 -7.76 -18.66 -16.34
C CYS A 14 -7.78 -17.18 -15.96
N LEU A 15 -8.84 -16.45 -16.33
CA LEU A 15 -8.99 -15.04 -16.00
C LEU A 15 -9.18 -14.83 -14.49
N ILE A 16 -10.02 -15.66 -13.86
CA ILE A 16 -10.25 -15.62 -12.41
C ILE A 16 -8.96 -15.99 -11.65
N VAL A 17 -8.30 -17.07 -12.04
CA VAL A 17 -7.05 -17.52 -11.40
C VAL A 17 -5.94 -16.49 -11.56
N GLY A 18 -5.78 -15.92 -12.77
CA GLY A 18 -4.82 -14.85 -13.03
C GLY A 18 -5.09 -13.59 -12.19
N PHE A 19 -6.36 -13.22 -12.02
CA PHE A 19 -6.75 -12.08 -11.19
C PHE A 19 -6.44 -12.30 -9.71
N ILE A 20 -6.76 -13.47 -9.17
CA ILE A 20 -6.51 -13.81 -7.76
C ILE A 20 -5.00 -13.81 -7.47
N ILE A 21 -4.21 -14.45 -8.33
CA ILE A 21 -2.76 -14.50 -8.18
C ILE A 21 -2.16 -13.11 -8.32
N GLY A 22 -2.57 -12.33 -9.32
CA GLY A 22 -2.12 -10.96 -9.54
C GLY A 22 -2.42 -10.06 -8.33
N PHE A 23 -3.63 -10.13 -7.80
CA PHE A 23 -4.02 -9.35 -6.62
C PHE A 23 -3.16 -9.69 -5.39
N PHE A 24 -2.92 -10.97 -5.14
CA PHE A 24 -2.14 -11.41 -3.98
C PHE A 24 -0.66 -11.01 -4.09
N VAL A 25 -0.08 -11.18 -5.27
CA VAL A 25 1.31 -10.78 -5.55
C VAL A 25 1.48 -9.28 -5.41
N ILE A 26 0.60 -8.47 -6.03
CA ILE A 26 0.65 -7.01 -5.92
C ILE A 26 0.54 -6.61 -4.45
N ARG A 27 -0.41 -7.18 -3.70
CA ARG A 27 -0.56 -6.87 -2.28
C ARG A 27 0.71 -7.16 -1.48
N SER A 28 1.33 -8.33 -1.67
CA SER A 28 2.55 -8.72 -0.96
C SER A 28 3.76 -7.86 -1.33
N VAL A 29 3.89 -7.49 -2.61
CA VAL A 29 4.99 -6.63 -3.07
C VAL A 29 4.81 -5.20 -2.55
N PHE A 30 3.60 -4.65 -2.62
CA PHE A 30 3.31 -3.30 -2.11
C PHE A 30 3.54 -3.19 -0.62
N THR A 31 3.10 -4.16 0.19
CA THR A 31 3.34 -4.12 1.64
C THR A 31 4.84 -4.15 1.96
N LYS A 32 5.60 -5.04 1.30
CA LYS A 32 7.07 -5.11 1.46
C LYS A 32 7.78 -3.82 1.05
N GLN A 33 7.27 -3.11 0.04
CA GLN A 33 7.85 -1.83 -0.39
C GLN A 33 7.57 -0.71 0.62
N LEU A 34 6.36 -0.64 1.17
CA LEU A 34 5.97 0.33 2.21
C LEU A 34 6.71 0.09 3.53
N GLU A 35 7.08 -1.15 3.84
CA GLU A 35 7.91 -1.48 5.00
C GLU A 35 9.36 -1.04 4.83
N LYS A 36 9.91 -1.17 3.62
CA LYS A 36 11.30 -0.76 3.32
C LYS A 36 11.47 0.76 3.25
N ASN A 37 10.48 1.47 2.73
CA ASN A 37 10.45 2.93 2.67
C ASN A 37 9.18 3.43 3.36
N PRO A 38 9.18 3.60 4.70
CA PRO A 38 8.00 4.03 5.42
C PRO A 38 7.53 5.37 4.86
N PRO A 39 6.22 5.52 4.58
CA PRO A 39 5.70 6.71 3.92
C PRO A 39 5.90 7.98 4.77
N ILE A 40 6.16 7.86 6.09
CA ILE A 40 6.26 9.01 7.00
C ILE A 40 7.59 8.96 7.76
N ASN A 41 8.42 9.98 7.56
CA ASN A 41 9.67 10.20 8.29
C ASN A 41 9.65 11.58 8.98
N ARG A 42 10.69 11.88 9.80
CA ARG A 42 10.77 13.14 10.58
C ARG A 42 10.78 14.38 9.68
N ASP A 43 11.48 14.29 8.55
CA ASP A 43 11.61 15.41 7.61
C ASP A 43 10.31 15.68 6.86
N MET A 44 9.52 14.65 6.58
CA MET A 44 8.21 14.79 5.95
C MET A 44 7.20 15.42 6.89
N ILE A 45 7.21 15.02 8.18
CA ILE A 45 6.41 15.67 9.21
C ILE A 45 6.86 17.14 9.40
N ARG A 46 8.17 17.40 9.40
CA ARG A 46 8.73 18.76 9.45
C ARG A 46 8.26 19.59 8.25
N ALA A 47 8.35 19.06 7.04
CA ALA A 47 7.88 19.72 5.82
C ALA A 47 6.36 19.98 5.88
N MET A 48 5.58 19.05 6.42
CA MET A 48 4.14 19.22 6.63
C MET A 48 3.84 20.36 7.62
N PHE A 49 4.53 20.44 8.76
CA PHE A 49 4.40 21.57 9.70
C PHE A 49 4.80 22.90 9.07
N MET A 50 5.88 22.91 8.28
CA MET A 50 6.35 24.10 7.56
C MET A 50 5.33 24.56 6.51
N GLN A 51 4.66 23.64 5.81
CA GLN A 51 3.56 23.95 4.88
C GLN A 51 2.35 24.57 5.60
N MET A 52 2.10 24.18 6.84
CA MET A 52 1.05 24.75 7.68
C MET A 52 1.45 26.08 8.35
N GLY A 53 2.61 26.66 7.99
CA GLY A 53 3.11 27.90 8.59
C GLY A 53 3.49 27.79 10.06
N ARG A 54 3.61 26.56 10.58
CA ARG A 54 3.99 26.29 11.97
C ARG A 54 5.44 25.91 12.06
N LYS A 55 6.21 26.59 12.92
CA LYS A 55 7.56 26.15 13.29
C LYS A 55 7.45 24.83 14.06
N PRO A 56 7.98 23.71 13.54
CA PRO A 56 7.88 22.43 14.21
C PRO A 56 8.84 22.35 15.41
N SER A 57 8.37 21.77 16.50
CA SER A 57 9.20 21.36 17.65
C SER A 57 9.50 19.86 17.54
N GLU A 58 10.74 19.44 17.82
CA GLU A 58 11.16 18.01 17.77
C GLU A 58 10.27 17.09 18.62
N LYS A 59 9.72 17.63 19.71
CA LYS A 59 8.79 16.91 20.59
C LYS A 59 7.44 16.67 19.91
N ASP A 60 6.95 17.65 19.16
CA ASP A 60 5.68 17.53 18.43
C ASP A 60 5.83 16.61 17.21
N ILE A 61 6.96 16.68 16.48
CA ILE A 61 7.28 15.73 15.40
C ILE A 61 7.28 14.30 15.93
N THR A 62 7.90 14.07 17.08
CA THR A 62 7.98 12.73 17.69
C THR A 62 6.60 12.24 18.16
N ARG A 63 5.76 13.11 18.73
CA ARG A 63 4.38 12.77 19.10
C ARG A 63 3.56 12.35 17.88
N VAL A 64 3.66 13.10 16.79
CA VAL A 64 2.96 12.82 15.52
C VAL A 64 3.46 11.52 14.90
N MET A 65 4.78 11.32 14.83
CA MET A 65 5.39 10.08 14.33
C MET A 65 4.91 8.85 15.12
N ASN A 66 4.90 8.96 16.45
CA ASN A 66 4.41 7.88 17.30
C ASN A 66 2.92 7.64 17.07
N SER A 67 2.10 8.68 16.93
CA SER A 67 0.67 8.52 16.62
C SER A 67 0.43 7.87 15.25
N MET A 68 1.30 8.10 14.26
CA MET A 68 1.18 7.52 12.92
C MET A 68 1.61 6.04 12.91
N ASN A 69 2.63 5.68 13.71
CA ASN A 69 3.06 4.29 13.88
C ASN A 69 2.03 3.42 14.62
N GLN A 70 1.10 4.01 15.37
CA GLN A 70 0.03 3.28 16.06
C GLN A 70 -1.05 2.77 15.09
N TYR A 71 -1.07 3.23 13.84
CA TYR A 71 -2.00 2.81 12.79
C TYR A 71 -1.40 1.76 11.82
N LYS A 72 -0.29 1.11 12.18
CA LYS A 72 0.26 -0.07 11.47
C LYS A 72 -0.51 -1.34 11.87
#